data_AF-A0A8J9SYK1-F1
#
_entry.id   AF-A0A8J9SYK1-F1
#
_cell.length_a   1.000
_cell.length_b   1.000
_cell.length_c   1.000
_cell.angle_alpha   90.00
_cell.angle_beta   90.00
_cell.angle_gamma   90.00
#
_symmetry.space_group_name_H-M   'P 1'
#
loop_
_entity.id
_entity.type
_entity.pdbx_description
1 polymer ?
#
loop_
_entity_poly.entity_id
_entity_poly.type
_entity_poly.pdbx_seq_one_letter_code
_entity_poly.pdbx_strand_id
1 'polypeptide(L)'
;SNVLLNSKEAISLKVILKDCVGKKSESERDDQRLRLFHILLHSFAHNLAATISLSFWAGANRTAYLSVIQIDTLDLNLKLLLEIDQLVEVLERPLFR
;
A
#
# COMPACT_ATOMS: atom_id res chain seq x y z
N SER A 1 -18.01 4.39 -10.24
CA SER A 1 -16.65 4.46 -9.69
C SER A 1 -16.68 3.81 -8.33
N ASN A 2 -16.24 2.55 -8.22
CA ASN A 2 -16.31 1.79 -6.98
C ASN A 2 -15.13 2.17 -6.09
N VAL A 3 -15.28 3.29 -5.38
CA VAL A 3 -14.36 3.67 -4.32
C VAL A 3 -14.58 2.68 -3.17
N LEU A 4 -13.65 1.72 -3.03
CA LEU A 4 -13.76 0.60 -2.08
C LEU A 4 -13.69 1.03 -0.61
N LEU A 5 -13.24 2.27 -0.32
CA LEU A 5 -13.12 2.83 1.03
C LEU A 5 -13.38 4.33 1.01
N ASN A 6 -14.27 4.83 1.86
CA ASN A 6 -14.40 6.27 2.05
C ASN A 6 -13.18 6.84 2.79
N SER A 7 -13.02 8.17 2.79
CA SER A 7 -11.83 8.83 3.37
C SER A 7 -11.61 8.51 4.86
N LYS A 8 -12.66 8.26 5.63
CA LYS A 8 -12.55 7.89 7.05
C LYS A 8 -12.05 6.46 7.21
N GLU A 9 -12.60 5.52 6.44
CA GLU A 9 -12.19 4.11 6.46
C GLU A 9 -10.74 3.95 6.02
N ALA A 10 -10.31 4.70 5.01
CA ALA A 10 -8.93 4.75 4.55
C ALA A 10 -7.96 5.23 5.65
N ILE A 11 -8.33 6.27 6.41
CA ILE A 11 -7.53 6.78 7.53
C ILE A 11 -7.44 5.73 8.65
N SER A 12 -8.57 5.12 9.03
CA SER A 12 -8.57 4.07 10.05
C SER A 12 -7.72 2.89 9.63
N LEU A 13 -7.81 2.47 8.37
CA LEU A 13 -7.01 1.38 7.83
C LEU A 13 -5.51 1.73 7.83
N LYS A 14 -5.13 2.97 7.49
CA LYS A 14 -3.74 3.45 7.59
C LYS A 14 -3.20 3.30 9.01
N VAL A 15 -3.95 3.75 10.03
CA VAL A 15 -3.52 3.63 11.44
C VAL A 15 -3.34 2.17 11.83
N ILE A 16 -4.25 1.30 11.40
CA ILE A 16 -4.17 -0.14 11.67
C ILE A 16 -2.95 -0.75 11.00
N LEU A 17 -2.66 -0.42 9.74
CA LEU A 17 -1.58 -1.05 8.98
C LEU A 17 -0.21 -0.42 9.23
N LYS A 18 -0.15 0.79 9.81
CA LYS A 18 1.11 1.52 10.00
C LYS A 18 2.13 0.70 10.80
N ASP A 19 3.30 0.51 10.22
CA ASP A 19 4.45 -0.20 10.78
C ASP A 19 4.15 -1.66 11.19
N CYS A 20 3.10 -2.28 10.64
CA CYS A 20 2.79 -3.68 10.93
C CYS A 20 3.76 -4.67 10.24
N VAL A 21 4.53 -4.19 9.25
CA VAL A 21 5.46 -5.00 8.47
C VAL A 21 6.90 -4.70 8.89
N GLY A 22 7.71 -5.74 9.07
CA GLY A 22 9.15 -5.62 9.34
C GLY A 22 9.54 -5.44 10.81
N LYS A 23 8.57 -5.33 11.72
CA LYS A 23 8.79 -5.43 13.17
C LYS A 23 8.52 -6.86 13.64
N LYS A 24 9.27 -7.32 14.64
CA LYS A 24 8.96 -8.57 15.32
C LYS A 24 7.64 -8.37 16.07
N SER A 25 6.71 -9.30 15.87
CA SER A 25 5.43 -9.27 16.57
C SER A 25 5.65 -9.44 18.08
N GLU A 26 5.07 -8.55 18.87
CA GLU A 26 5.11 -8.58 20.34
C GLU A 26 3.75 -8.92 20.94
N SER A 27 2.70 -8.99 20.11
CA SER A 27 1.33 -9.23 20.54
C SER A 27 0.49 -9.91 19.47
N GLU A 28 -0.57 -10.62 19.88
CA GLU A 28 -1.55 -11.21 18.96
C GLU A 28 -2.19 -10.14 18.05
N ARG A 29 -2.30 -8.90 18.55
CA ARG A 29 -2.80 -7.77 17.76
C ARG A 29 -1.88 -7.44 16.60
N ASP A 30 -0.56 -7.51 16.78
CA ASP A 30 0.39 -7.26 15.69
C ASP A 30 0.34 -8.38 14.64
N ASP A 31 0.15 -9.63 15.06
CA ASP A 31 -0.07 -10.76 14.15
C ASP A 31 -1.35 -10.58 13.31
N GLN A 32 -2.43 -10.10 13.93
CA GLN A 32 -3.68 -9.80 13.22
C GLN A 32 -3.52 -8.66 12.21
N ARG A 33 -2.79 -7.60 12.58
CA ARG A 33 -2.49 -6.46 11.69
C ARG A 33 -1.65 -6.89 10.50
N LEU A 34 -0.62 -7.70 10.73
CA LEU A 34 0.23 -8.26 9.69
C LEU A 34 -0.57 -9.20 8.76
N ARG A 35 -1.44 -10.03 9.32
CA ARG A 35 -2.33 -10.90 8.54
C ARG A 35 -3.29 -10.10 7.66
N LEU A 36 -3.88 -9.03 8.20
CA LEU A 36 -4.74 -8.12 7.44
C LEU A 36 -3.96 -7.47 6.28
N PHE A 37 -2.74 -7.01 6.54
CA PHE A 37 -1.87 -6.48 5.49
C PHE A 37 -1.68 -7.50 4.36
N HIS A 38 -1.34 -8.75 4.67
CA HIS A 38 -1.15 -9.78 3.65
C HIS A 38 -2.43 -10.11 2.86
N ILE A 39 -3.59 -10.15 3.52
CA ILE A 39 -4.89 -10.35 2.86
C ILE A 39 -5.16 -9.23 1.85
N LEU A 40 -4.95 -7.98 2.26
CA LEU A 40 -5.15 -6.82 1.39
C LEU A 40 -4.12 -6.79 0.25
N LEU A 41 -2.85 -7.09 0.54
CA LEU A 41 -1.79 -7.15 -0.44
C LEU A 41 -2.10 -8.18 -1.53
N HIS A 42 -2.56 -9.37 -1.14
CA HIS A 42 -2.99 -10.41 -2.07
C HIS A 42 -4.22 -9.97 -2.88
N SER A 43 -5.17 -9.27 -2.24
CA SER A 43 -6.37 -8.77 -2.91
C SER A 43 -6.03 -7.73 -4.00
N PHE A 44 -5.01 -6.91 -3.77
CA PHE A 44 -4.55 -5.90 -4.72
C PHE A 44 -3.48 -6.37 -5.69
N ALA A 45 -2.97 -7.61 -5.60
CA ALA A 45 -1.86 -8.12 -6.41
C ALA A 45 -2.10 -8.07 -7.94
N HIS A 46 -3.35 -7.96 -8.37
CA HIS A 46 -3.73 -7.78 -9.77
C HIS A 46 -3.49 -6.34 -10.30
N ASN A 47 -3.26 -5.38 -9.41
CA ASN A 47 -2.94 -3.99 -9.73
C ASN A 47 -1.67 -3.58 -8.99
N LEU A 48 -0.59 -3.48 -9.76
CA LEU A 48 0.74 -3.13 -9.27
C LEU A 48 0.75 -1.79 -8.52
N ALA A 49 0.09 -0.76 -9.05
CA ALA A 49 0.02 0.53 -8.37
C ALA A 49 -0.69 0.43 -7.02
N ALA A 50 -1.78 -0.33 -6.92
CA ALA A 50 -2.49 -0.57 -5.67
C ALA A 50 -1.63 -1.34 -4.65
N THR A 51 -0.87 -2.35 -5.09
CA THR A 51 0.09 -3.09 -4.26
C THR A 51 1.20 -2.19 -3.71
N ILE A 52 1.78 -1.34 -4.57
CA ILE A 52 2.81 -0.37 -4.17
C ILE A 52 2.21 0.66 -3.19
N SER A 53 1.01 1.16 -3.48
CA SER A 53 0.29 2.12 -2.65
C SER A 53 0.04 1.60 -1.23
N LEU A 54 -0.53 0.39 -1.13
CA LEU A 54 -0.79 -0.26 0.15
C LEU A 54 0.52 -0.48 0.93
N SER A 55 1.58 -0.90 0.23
CA SER A 55 2.89 -1.14 0.86
C SER A 55 3.45 0.13 1.47
N PHE A 56 3.38 1.27 0.79
CA PHE A 56 3.77 2.56 1.37
C PHE A 56 2.87 2.99 2.52
N TRP A 57 1.55 2.81 2.40
CA TRP A 57 0.59 3.15 3.47
C TRP A 57 0.83 2.36 4.76
N ALA A 58 1.23 1.10 4.65
CA ALA A 58 1.53 0.23 5.78
C ALA A 58 2.94 0.45 6.36
N GLY A 59 3.76 1.31 5.76
CA GLY A 59 5.17 1.49 6.14
C GLY A 59 6.09 0.36 5.67
N ALA A 60 5.62 -0.51 4.78
CA ALA A 60 6.38 -1.62 4.18
C ALA A 60 7.28 -1.14 3.03
N ASN A 61 8.13 -0.13 3.30
CA ASN A 61 8.92 0.57 2.28
C ASN A 61 9.83 -0.38 1.48
N ARG A 62 10.41 -1.39 2.13
CA ARG A 62 11.22 -2.40 1.44
C ARG A 62 10.38 -3.22 0.45
N THR A 63 9.17 -3.62 0.83
CA THR A 63 8.25 -4.35 -0.04
C THR A 63 7.81 -3.49 -1.23
N ALA A 64 7.51 -2.21 -0.97
CA ALA A 64 7.17 -1.25 -2.01
C ALA A 64 8.33 -1.09 -3.01
N TYR A 65 9.55 -0.87 -2.50
CA TYR A 65 10.75 -0.75 -3.33
C TYR A 65 11.00 -1.99 -4.19
N LEU A 66 10.94 -3.19 -3.60
CA LEU A 66 11.11 -4.45 -4.32
C LEU A 66 10.07 -4.63 -5.43
N SER A 67 8.83 -4.19 -5.19
CA SER A 67 7.77 -4.25 -6.19
C SER A 67 8.02 -3.29 -7.36
N VAL A 68 8.58 -2.10 -7.09
CA VAL A 68 8.94 -1.11 -8.12
C VAL A 68 10.10 -1.57 -8.99
N ILE A 69 11.15 -2.16 -8.41
CA ILE A 69 12.32 -2.60 -9.21
C ILE A 69 12.05 -3.88 -10.02
N GLN A 70 10.98 -4.60 -9.70
CA GLN A 70 10.55 -5.78 -10.46
C GLN A 70 9.68 -5.43 -11.68
N ILE A 71 9.36 -4.14 -11.87
CA ILE A 71 8.64 -3.68 -13.05
C ILE A 71 9.57 -3.85 -14.25
N ASP A 72 9.19 -4.72 -15.18
CA ASP A 72 9.87 -4.79 -16.47
C ASP A 72 9.75 -3.43 -17.16
N THR A 73 10.86 -2.90 -17.63
CA THR A 73 10.89 -1.60 -18.32
C THR A 73 10.11 -1.64 -19.63
N LEU A 74 9.86 -2.83 -20.19
CA LEU A 74 8.99 -3.05 -21.33
C LEU A 74 7.49 -3.03 -20.97
N ASP A 75 7.15 -3.30 -19.71
CA ASP A 75 5.78 -3.26 -19.17
C ASP A 75 5.40 -1.87 -18.61
N LEU A 76 6.35 -0.93 -18.59
CA LEU A 76 6.10 0.49 -18.27
C LEU A 76 5.21 1.13 -19.33
N ASN A 77 3.91 1.11 -19.07
CA ASN A 77 2.94 1.85 -19.86
C ASN A 77 2.57 3.19 -19.20
N LEU A 78 2.08 4.12 -20.02
CA LEU A 78 1.70 5.47 -19.58
C LEU A 78 0.63 5.45 -18.47
N LYS A 79 -0.23 4.43 -18.44
CA LYS A 79 -1.27 4.27 -17.42
C LYS A 79 -0.66 3.97 -16.05
N LEU A 80 0.32 3.09 -15.98
CA LEU A 80 1.04 2.78 -14.75
C LEU A 80 1.77 4.02 -14.20
N LEU A 81 2.41 4.80 -15.09
CA LEU A 81 3.07 6.05 -14.69
C LEU A 81 2.08 7.06 -14.10
N LEU A 82 0.89 7.20 -14.70
CA LEU A 82 -0.18 8.04 -14.15
C LEU A 82 -0.73 7.53 -12.80
N GLU A 83 -0.85 6.21 -12.63
CA GLU A 83 -1.27 5.61 -11.35
C GLU A 83 -0.22 5.83 -10.25
N ILE A 84 1.07 5.80 -10.58
CA ILE A 84 2.17 6.12 -9.65
C ILE A 84 2.16 7.61 -9.30
N ASP A 85 1.97 8.50 -10.27
CA ASP A 85 1.90 9.95 -10.04
C ASP A 85 0.73 10.30 -9.09
N GLN A 86 -0.44 9.70 -9.32
CA GLN A 86 -1.58 9.81 -8.42
C GLN A 86 -1.28 9.26 -7.02
N LEU A 87 -0.53 8.16 -6.91
CA LEU A 87 -0.09 7.65 -5.62
C LEU A 87 0.80 8.65 -4.89
N VAL A 88 1.79 9.23 -5.57
CA VAL A 88 2.67 10.26 -4.98
C VAL A 88 1.85 11.44 -4.48
N GLU A 89 0.93 11.94 -5.31
CA GLU A 89 0.04 13.04 -4.93
C GLU A 89 -0.80 12.70 -3.68
N VAL A 90 -1.33 11.47 -3.61
CA VAL A 90 -2.06 10.98 -2.45
C VAL A 90 -1.15 10.92 -1.22
N LEU A 91 0.07 10.39 -1.33
CA LEU A 91 1.00 10.31 -0.20
C LEU A 91 1.43 11.69 0.32
N GLU A 92 1.53 12.69 -0.55
CA GLU A 92 2.00 14.04 -0.21
C GLU A 92 0.90 14.98 0.31
N ARG A 93 -0.37 14.70 0.00
CA ARG A 93 -1.50 15.53 0.46
C ARG A 93 -1.55 15.62 2.00
N PRO A 94 -1.98 16.76 2.57
CA PRO A 94 -1.97 17.01 4.03
C PRO A 94 -2.92 16.12 4.84
N LEU A 95 -3.80 15.34 4.20
CA LEU A 95 -4.53 14.24 4.88
C LEU A 95 -3.60 13.06 5.24
N PHE A 96 -2.42 13.01 4.65
CA PHE A 96 -1.43 11.94 4.78
C PHE A 96 -0.14 12.38 5.50
N ARG A 97 0.07 13.69 5.74
CA ARG A 97 1.04 14.24 6.69
C ARG A 97 0.48 14.32 8.10
#